data_AF-K2B3U4-F1
#
_entry.id   AF-K2B3U4-F1
#
_cell.length_a   1.000
_cell.length_b   1.000
_cell.length_c   1.000
_cell.angle_alpha   90.00
_cell.angle_beta   90.00
_cell.angle_gamma   90.00
#
_symmetry.space_group_name_H-M   'P 1'
#
loop_
_entity.id
_entity.type
_entity.pdbx_description
1 polymer ?
#
loop_
_entity_poly.entity_id
_entity_poly.type
_entity_poly.pdbx_seq_one_letter_code
_entity_poly.pdbx_strand_id
1 'polypeptide(L)'
;MKKQIIATLIVIIAVAAIIASGVPVLYAQTDVQTLSLKSGFNFVSFTVSPALTPGELQQANSTLIEDIYLYSSAAGSFLSLSEGTLSSVAAGKGYIVKSKAAGTVTVQGPAVTSVPDISMKAGFNLVGISVSVTSVAFSELLKGNSALKGLYKWSAAAGSFISVVKDSGGTPQALDGVDPKFNYGESYFMNLIADTVLSFAGGAISFNGGSVPAAVEAPVITPAGG
;
A
#
# COMPACT_ATOMS: atom_id res chain seq x y z
N MET A 1 -20.79 -7.16 -61.50
CA MET A 1 -20.49 -5.75 -61.12
C MET A 1 -21.41 -5.19 -60.04
N LYS A 2 -22.76 -5.17 -60.19
CA LYS A 2 -23.67 -4.53 -59.21
C LYS A 2 -23.56 -5.05 -57.75
N LYS A 3 -23.44 -6.37 -57.53
CA LYS A 3 -23.29 -6.95 -56.18
C LYS A 3 -21.98 -6.55 -55.47
N GLN A 4 -20.87 -6.44 -56.22
CA GLN A 4 -19.59 -6.01 -55.64
C GLN A 4 -19.61 -4.54 -55.25
N ILE A 5 -20.22 -3.68 -56.07
CA ILE A 5 -20.37 -2.26 -55.77
C ILE A 5 -21.23 -2.03 -54.51
N ILE A 6 -22.33 -2.79 -54.37
CA ILE A 6 -23.20 -2.72 -53.18
C ILE A 6 -22.45 -3.21 -51.93
N ALA A 7 -21.70 -4.30 -52.03
CA ALA A 7 -20.90 -4.81 -50.91
C ALA A 7 -19.83 -3.80 -50.45
N THR A 8 -19.13 -3.16 -51.39
CA THR A 8 -18.13 -2.13 -51.08
C THR A 8 -18.78 -0.91 -50.41
N LEU A 9 -19.97 -0.49 -50.85
CA LEU A 9 -20.68 0.65 -50.25
C LEU A 9 -21.12 0.36 -48.81
N ILE A 10 -21.59 -0.86 -48.53
CA ILE A 10 -21.97 -1.28 -47.17
C ILE A 10 -20.76 -1.27 -46.22
N VAL A 11 -19.60 -1.74 -46.69
CA VAL A 11 -18.37 -1.71 -45.89
C VAL A 11 -17.93 -0.29 -45.57
N ILE A 12 -18.00 0.63 -46.54
CA ILE A 12 -17.64 2.03 -46.33
C ILE A 12 -18.57 2.70 -45.32
N ILE A 13 -19.89 2.44 -45.40
CA ILE A 13 -20.87 2.98 -44.46
C ILE A 13 -20.66 2.42 -43.05
N ALA A 14 -20.35 1.13 -42.92
CA ALA A 14 -20.05 0.52 -41.62
C ALA A 14 -18.80 1.13 -40.97
N VAL A 15 -17.73 1.36 -41.75
CA VAL A 15 -16.51 2.00 -41.26
C VAL A 15 -16.77 3.47 -40.87
N ALA A 16 -17.52 4.21 -41.67
CA ALA A 16 -17.89 5.59 -41.36
C ALA A 16 -18.77 5.70 -40.10
N ALA A 17 -19.68 4.75 -39.88
CA ALA A 17 -20.52 4.71 -38.68
C ALA A 17 -19.71 4.42 -37.40
N ILE A 18 -18.69 3.57 -37.49
CA ILE A 18 -17.76 3.30 -36.37
C ILE A 18 -16.95 4.57 -36.03
N ILE A 19 -16.43 5.28 -37.03
CA ILE A 19 -15.69 6.54 -36.81
C ILE A 19 -16.60 7.65 -36.25
N ALA A 20 -17.83 7.76 -36.75
CA ALA A 20 -18.79 8.77 -36.31
C ALA A 20 -19.43 8.48 -34.94
N SER A 21 -19.36 7.23 -34.46
CA SER A 21 -19.95 6.81 -33.17
C SER A 21 -19.28 7.45 -31.95
N GLY A 22 -18.17 8.17 -32.11
CA GLY A 22 -17.56 8.95 -31.03
C GLY A 22 -17.17 8.13 -29.81
N VAL A 23 -17.00 6.81 -29.96
CA VAL A 23 -16.60 5.93 -28.87
C VAL A 23 -15.22 6.43 -28.41
N PRO A 24 -15.09 6.89 -27.15
CA PRO A 24 -13.80 7.35 -26.67
C PRO A 24 -12.86 6.15 -26.71
N VAL A 25 -11.83 6.25 -27.56
CA VAL A 25 -10.66 5.38 -27.46
C VAL A 25 -9.97 5.81 -26.17
N LEU A 26 -10.25 5.09 -25.08
CA LEU A 26 -9.55 5.25 -23.82
C LEU A 26 -8.12 4.78 -24.03
N TYR A 27 -7.22 5.70 -24.33
CA TYR A 27 -5.80 5.45 -24.17
C TYR A 27 -5.56 5.22 -22.69
N ALA A 28 -5.01 4.07 -22.32
CA ALA A 28 -4.50 3.86 -20.97
C ALA A 28 -3.39 4.88 -20.74
N GLN A 29 -3.71 5.97 -20.03
CA GLN A 29 -2.72 6.99 -19.70
C GLN A 29 -1.64 6.31 -18.84
N THR A 30 -0.44 6.26 -19.39
CA THR A 30 0.73 5.73 -18.68
C THR A 30 1.31 6.87 -17.87
N ASP A 31 1.18 6.77 -16.55
CA ASP A 31 1.82 7.69 -15.63
C ASP A 31 3.18 7.11 -15.20
N VAL A 32 4.04 8.00 -14.69
CA VAL A 32 5.39 7.67 -14.25
C VAL A 32 5.54 8.02 -12.77
N GLN A 33 5.83 7.01 -11.95
CA GLN A 33 6.26 7.19 -10.58
C GLN A 33 7.79 7.20 -10.51
N THR A 34 8.35 8.18 -9.81
CA THR A 34 9.79 8.27 -9.56
C THR A 34 10.08 7.94 -8.11
N LEU A 35 10.83 6.86 -7.87
CA LEU A 35 11.29 6.43 -6.55
C LEU A 35 12.71 6.94 -6.31
N SER A 36 12.89 7.79 -5.29
CA SER A 36 14.22 8.24 -4.87
C SER A 36 14.75 7.32 -3.76
N LEU A 37 15.63 6.40 -4.14
CA LEU A 37 16.16 5.37 -3.25
C LEU A 37 17.47 5.83 -2.59
N LYS A 38 17.62 5.51 -1.31
CA LYS A 38 18.87 5.57 -0.54
C LYS A 38 19.55 4.19 -0.58
N SER A 39 20.84 4.13 -0.29
CA SER A 39 21.50 2.85 -0.06
C SER A 39 20.88 2.14 1.15
N GLY A 40 20.76 0.82 1.10
CA GLY A 40 20.06 0.03 2.10
C GLY A 40 18.55 -0.06 1.87
N PHE A 41 17.77 -0.10 2.95
CA PHE A 41 16.33 -0.33 2.87
C PHE A 41 15.53 0.95 2.58
N ASN A 42 14.58 0.84 1.67
CA ASN A 42 13.66 1.90 1.28
C ASN A 42 12.22 1.41 1.36
N PHE A 43 11.39 2.12 2.10
CA PHE A 43 10.00 1.75 2.35
C PHE A 43 9.10 2.52 1.39
N VAL A 44 8.62 1.82 0.36
CA VAL A 44 7.92 2.42 -0.78
C VAL A 44 6.55 1.79 -0.98
N SER A 45 5.69 2.51 -1.68
CA SER A 45 4.45 2.00 -2.23
C SER A 45 4.27 2.49 -3.66
N PHE A 46 3.67 1.67 -4.53
CA PHE A 46 3.47 2.04 -5.92
C PHE A 46 2.22 2.90 -6.08
N THR A 47 2.37 4.07 -6.70
CA THR A 47 1.30 5.03 -6.99
C THR A 47 0.75 4.90 -8.41
N VAL A 48 1.40 4.05 -9.20
CA VAL A 48 0.95 3.52 -10.47
C VAL A 48 0.69 2.02 -10.31
N SER A 49 -0.10 1.42 -11.19
CA SER A 49 -0.21 -0.04 -11.30
C SER A 49 0.94 -0.55 -12.17
N PRO A 50 2.03 -1.09 -11.59
CA PRO A 50 3.24 -1.38 -12.37
C PRO A 50 2.95 -2.42 -13.45
N ALA A 51 3.41 -2.17 -14.68
CA ALA A 51 3.33 -3.16 -15.76
C ALA A 51 4.41 -4.26 -15.63
N LEU A 52 5.46 -4.00 -14.84
CA LEU A 52 6.60 -4.89 -14.65
C LEU A 52 6.39 -5.80 -13.44
N THR A 53 6.86 -7.04 -13.57
CA THR A 53 7.09 -7.93 -12.44
C THR A 53 8.25 -7.43 -11.56
N PRO A 54 8.38 -7.91 -10.32
CA PRO A 54 9.50 -7.53 -9.46
C PRO A 54 10.86 -7.89 -10.08
N GLY A 55 10.95 -9.03 -10.78
CA GLY A 55 12.15 -9.48 -11.48
C GLY A 55 12.54 -8.57 -12.64
N GLU A 56 11.58 -8.15 -13.46
CA GLU A 56 11.83 -7.20 -14.55
C GLU A 56 12.23 -5.81 -14.01
N LEU A 57 11.60 -5.37 -12.91
CA LEU A 57 11.97 -4.12 -12.25
C LEU A 57 13.41 -4.14 -11.73
N GLN A 58 13.83 -5.25 -11.09
CA GLN A 58 15.21 -5.43 -10.65
C GLN A 58 16.16 -5.52 -11.83
N GLN A 59 15.81 -6.24 -12.91
CA GLN A 59 16.65 -6.38 -14.10
C GLN A 59 16.93 -5.02 -14.74
N ALA A 60 15.89 -4.19 -14.91
CA ALA A 60 16.01 -2.83 -15.44
C ALA A 60 16.86 -1.91 -14.56
N ASN A 61 17.04 -2.25 -13.28
CA ASN A 61 17.76 -1.45 -12.29
C ASN A 61 18.84 -2.28 -11.56
N SER A 62 19.49 -3.21 -12.26
CA SER A 62 20.33 -4.27 -11.66
C SER A 62 21.56 -3.76 -10.89
N THR A 63 22.04 -2.57 -11.24
CA THR A 63 23.13 -1.88 -10.53
C THR A 63 22.67 -1.22 -9.23
N LEU A 64 21.37 -0.97 -9.09
CA LEU A 64 20.78 -0.21 -7.99
C LEU A 64 19.97 -1.09 -7.03
N ILE A 65 19.11 -1.97 -7.53
CA ILE A 65 18.25 -2.83 -6.71
C ILE A 65 18.98 -4.14 -6.38
N GLU A 66 19.06 -4.45 -5.09
CA GLU A 66 19.57 -5.74 -4.59
C GLU A 66 18.44 -6.74 -4.41
N ASP A 67 17.35 -6.35 -3.76
CA ASP A 67 16.19 -7.22 -3.52
C ASP A 67 14.93 -6.37 -3.28
N ILE A 68 13.76 -7.00 -3.39
CA ILE A 68 12.47 -6.40 -3.10
C ILE A 68 11.70 -7.32 -2.17
N TYR A 69 11.21 -6.77 -1.07
CA TYR A 69 10.45 -7.50 -0.07
C TYR A 69 9.02 -6.99 0.05
N LEU A 70 8.11 -7.91 0.37
CA LEU A 70 6.74 -7.65 0.81
C LEU A 70 6.50 -8.42 2.11
N TYR A 71 6.01 -7.76 3.15
CA TYR A 71 5.61 -8.49 4.36
C TYR A 71 4.22 -9.09 4.19
N SER A 72 4.11 -10.42 4.32
CA SER A 72 2.85 -11.14 4.34
C SER A 72 2.39 -11.34 5.79
N SER A 73 1.40 -10.56 6.23
CA SER A 73 0.84 -10.71 7.59
C SER A 73 0.09 -12.03 7.77
N ALA A 74 -0.40 -12.65 6.70
CA ALA A 74 -0.99 -13.99 6.74
C ALA A 74 0.05 -15.09 6.99
N ALA A 75 1.27 -14.94 6.44
CA ALA A 75 2.36 -15.89 6.65
C ALA A 75 3.27 -15.54 7.84
N GLY A 76 3.19 -14.31 8.35
CA GLY A 76 4.09 -13.80 9.40
C GLY A 76 5.53 -13.64 8.94
N SER A 77 5.78 -13.53 7.63
CA SER A 77 7.12 -13.53 7.05
C SER A 77 7.22 -12.57 5.85
N PHE A 78 8.45 -12.27 5.46
CA PHE A 78 8.73 -11.54 4.24
C PHE A 78 8.74 -12.48 3.03
N LEU A 79 8.09 -12.03 1.97
CA LEU A 79 8.27 -12.54 0.62
C LEU A 79 9.40 -11.74 -0.02
N SER A 80 10.31 -12.41 -0.72
CA SER A 80 11.49 -11.84 -1.35
C SER A 80 11.53 -12.19 -2.85
N LEU A 81 12.02 -11.25 -3.65
CA LEU A 81 12.30 -11.50 -5.06
C LEU A 81 13.46 -12.48 -5.21
N SER A 82 14.56 -12.29 -4.46
CA SER A 82 15.74 -13.17 -4.56
C SER A 82 15.47 -14.62 -4.15
N GLU A 83 14.52 -14.84 -3.24
CA GLU A 83 14.06 -16.18 -2.84
C GLU A 83 12.94 -16.74 -3.74
N GLY A 84 12.50 -15.98 -4.74
CA GLY A 84 11.45 -16.38 -5.68
C GLY A 84 10.04 -16.43 -5.09
N THR A 85 9.84 -15.93 -3.87
CA THR A 85 8.54 -15.93 -3.18
C THR A 85 7.70 -14.69 -3.48
N LEU A 86 8.31 -13.62 -4.00
CA LEU A 86 7.63 -12.42 -4.49
C LEU A 86 7.51 -12.45 -6.02
N SER A 87 6.32 -12.78 -6.52
CA SER A 87 6.05 -12.90 -7.96
C SER A 87 5.36 -11.68 -8.59
N SER A 88 4.78 -10.78 -7.79
CA SER A 88 4.05 -9.60 -8.29
C SER A 88 4.21 -8.37 -7.39
N VAL A 89 4.08 -7.20 -8.01
CA VAL A 89 3.97 -5.90 -7.33
C VAL A 89 2.65 -5.25 -7.73
N ALA A 90 2.03 -4.55 -6.78
CA ALA A 90 0.73 -3.93 -6.96
C ALA A 90 0.59 -2.69 -6.07
N ALA A 91 -0.35 -1.83 -6.41
CA ALA A 91 -0.77 -0.73 -5.55
C ALA A 91 -1.50 -1.24 -4.28
N GLY A 92 -1.53 -0.41 -3.24
CA GLY A 92 -2.15 -0.70 -1.95
C GLY A 92 -1.30 -1.60 -1.04
N LYS A 93 -0.13 -2.03 -1.49
CA LYS A 93 0.82 -2.82 -0.70
C LYS A 93 2.06 -1.98 -0.37
N GLY A 94 2.65 -2.27 0.79
CA GLY A 94 3.92 -1.69 1.18
C GLY A 94 5.07 -2.63 0.81
N TYR A 95 6.11 -2.09 0.19
CA TYR A 95 7.30 -2.82 -0.22
C TYR A 95 8.54 -2.25 0.45
N ILE A 96 9.55 -3.10 0.60
CA ILE A 96 10.89 -2.71 0.99
C ILE A 96 11.81 -2.97 -0.19
N VAL A 97 12.36 -1.91 -0.78
CA VAL A 97 13.38 -2.03 -1.82
C VAL A 97 14.74 -1.90 -1.15
N LYS A 98 15.53 -2.98 -1.18
CA LYS A 98 16.92 -2.95 -0.73
C LYS A 98 17.78 -2.51 -1.91
N SER A 99 18.50 -1.42 -1.74
CA SER A 99 19.31 -0.81 -2.79
C SER A 99 20.79 -0.88 -2.45
N LYS A 100 21.62 -1.18 -3.45
CA LYS A 100 23.09 -1.24 -3.34
C LYS A 100 23.68 0.16 -3.15
N ALA A 101 23.09 1.16 -3.79
CA ALA A 101 23.50 2.56 -3.75
C ALA A 101 22.28 3.49 -3.69
N ALA A 102 22.51 4.78 -3.50
CA ALA A 102 21.46 5.78 -3.71
C ALA A 102 21.24 6.00 -5.21
N GLY A 103 19.99 6.25 -5.62
CA GLY A 103 19.66 6.44 -7.02
C GLY A 103 18.16 6.62 -7.23
N THR A 104 17.75 6.64 -8.49
CA THR A 104 16.36 6.85 -8.87
C THR A 104 15.86 5.69 -9.72
N VAL A 105 14.67 5.19 -9.41
CA VAL A 105 13.97 4.17 -10.19
C VAL A 105 12.68 4.76 -10.71
N THR A 106 12.43 4.61 -12.01
CA THR A 106 11.15 5.00 -12.62
C THR A 106 10.28 3.78 -12.82
N VAL A 107 9.03 3.87 -12.38
CA VAL A 107 8.02 2.83 -12.55
C VAL A 107 6.88 3.41 -13.35
N GLN A 108 6.44 2.69 -14.39
CA GLN A 108 5.40 3.15 -15.29
C GLN A 108 4.16 2.26 -15.18
N GLY A 109 3.00 2.88 -15.35
CA GLY A 109 1.72 2.18 -15.39
C GLY A 109 0.54 3.14 -15.25
N PRO A 110 -0.70 2.63 -15.33
CA PRO A 110 -1.88 3.44 -15.08
C PRO A 110 -1.86 4.04 -13.67
N ALA A 111 -2.32 5.28 -13.54
CA ALA A 111 -2.48 5.94 -12.25
C ALA A 111 -3.38 5.14 -11.31
N VAL A 112 -3.03 5.07 -10.03
CA VAL A 112 -3.89 4.45 -9.01
C VAL A 112 -4.86 5.52 -8.50
N THR A 113 -6.13 5.41 -8.90
CA THR A 113 -7.20 6.33 -8.45
C THR A 113 -7.94 5.83 -7.22
N SER A 114 -7.85 4.53 -6.93
CA SER A 114 -8.49 3.89 -5.77
C SER A 114 -7.71 2.65 -5.37
N VAL A 115 -7.69 2.36 -4.07
CA VAL A 115 -7.15 1.11 -3.52
C VAL A 115 -8.31 0.37 -2.85
N PRO A 116 -8.55 -0.91 -3.20
CA PRO A 116 -9.55 -1.72 -2.50
C PRO A 116 -9.23 -1.85 -1.02
N ASP A 117 -10.27 -2.09 -0.22
CA ASP A 117 -10.15 -2.37 1.20
C ASP A 117 -9.13 -3.51 1.47
N ILE A 118 -8.29 -3.30 2.47
CA ILE A 118 -7.17 -4.19 2.80
C ILE A 118 -7.50 -4.92 4.11
N SER A 119 -7.65 -6.23 4.04
CA SER A 119 -7.72 -7.06 5.24
C SER A 119 -6.38 -7.07 5.97
N MET A 120 -6.39 -6.70 7.25
CA MET A 120 -5.23 -6.64 8.13
C MET A 120 -5.37 -7.65 9.25
N LYS A 121 -4.25 -8.22 9.68
CA LYS A 121 -4.20 -9.18 10.78
C LYS A 121 -3.80 -8.49 12.09
N ALA A 122 -4.17 -9.06 13.23
CA ALA A 122 -3.55 -8.69 14.50
C ALA A 122 -2.01 -8.78 14.41
N GLY A 123 -1.31 -7.87 15.09
CA GLY A 123 0.14 -7.73 14.98
C GLY A 123 0.58 -6.79 13.84
N PHE A 124 1.81 -6.97 13.36
CA PHE A 124 2.39 -6.10 12.34
C PHE A 124 1.84 -6.38 10.95
N ASN A 125 1.59 -5.31 10.19
CA ASN A 125 1.25 -5.33 8.77
C ASN A 125 2.04 -4.23 8.06
N LEU A 126 2.58 -4.51 6.88
CA LEU A 126 3.26 -3.50 6.05
C LEU A 126 2.26 -2.96 5.01
N VAL A 127 1.92 -1.68 5.15
CA VAL A 127 0.89 -1.02 4.34
C VAL A 127 1.55 0.07 3.51
N GLY A 128 1.09 0.23 2.27
CA GLY A 128 1.53 1.30 1.38
C GLY A 128 0.45 2.33 1.10
N ILE A 129 0.82 3.61 1.03
CA ILE A 129 -0.08 4.72 0.72
C ILE A 129 -0.02 5.00 -0.79
N SER A 130 -0.75 4.21 -1.57
CA SER A 130 -0.79 4.29 -3.05
C SER A 130 -1.77 5.32 -3.61
N VAL A 131 -2.61 5.92 -2.78
CA VAL A 131 -3.56 6.99 -3.14
C VAL A 131 -3.31 8.20 -2.26
N SER A 132 -3.63 9.39 -2.76
CA SER A 132 -3.55 10.61 -1.95
C SER A 132 -4.57 10.54 -0.82
N VAL A 133 -4.11 10.80 0.40
CA VAL A 133 -4.94 10.84 1.60
C VAL A 133 -4.75 12.17 2.31
N THR A 134 -5.76 12.56 3.07
CA THR A 134 -5.71 13.71 3.96
C THR A 134 -4.55 13.51 4.94
N SER A 135 -3.71 14.54 5.05
CA SER A 135 -2.52 14.49 5.89
C SER A 135 -2.93 14.31 7.35
N VAL A 136 -2.53 13.20 7.94
CA VAL A 136 -2.79 12.85 9.35
C VAL A 136 -1.49 12.46 10.03
N ALA A 137 -1.28 12.94 11.25
CA ALA A 137 -0.14 12.55 12.06
C ALA A 137 -0.37 11.17 12.71
N PHE A 138 0.71 10.47 13.05
CA PHE A 138 0.61 9.15 13.67
C PHE A 138 -0.14 9.21 15.00
N SER A 139 0.16 10.21 15.84
CA SER A 139 -0.51 10.37 17.13
C SER A 139 -2.01 10.64 16.99
N GLU A 140 -2.42 11.41 15.98
CA GLU A 140 -3.82 11.70 15.66
C GLU A 140 -4.55 10.45 15.18
N LEU A 141 -3.95 9.71 14.24
CA LEU A 141 -4.53 8.46 13.75
C LEU A 141 -4.66 7.43 14.89
N LEU A 142 -3.67 7.31 15.76
CA LEU A 142 -3.73 6.41 16.92
C LEU A 142 -4.82 6.80 17.91
N LYS A 143 -5.00 8.09 18.22
CA LYS A 143 -6.08 8.58 19.08
C LYS A 143 -7.45 8.21 18.52
N GLY A 144 -7.64 8.33 17.20
CA GLY A 144 -8.92 8.06 16.54
C GLY A 144 -9.25 6.59 16.34
N ASN A 145 -8.30 5.66 16.53
CA ASN A 145 -8.48 4.25 16.14
C ASN A 145 -8.05 3.28 17.24
N SER A 146 -9.03 2.62 17.88
CA SER A 146 -8.79 1.65 18.96
C SER A 146 -8.05 0.38 18.50
N ALA A 147 -8.21 -0.03 17.24
CA ALA A 147 -7.56 -1.23 16.69
C ALA A 147 -6.03 -1.11 16.57
N LEU A 148 -5.48 0.11 16.51
CA LEU A 148 -4.05 0.34 16.38
C LEU A 148 -3.34 0.34 17.75
N LYS A 149 -2.23 -0.38 17.82
CA LYS A 149 -1.26 -0.39 18.93
C LYS A 149 -0.08 0.54 18.68
N GLY A 150 0.34 0.68 17.42
CA GLY A 150 1.44 1.58 17.06
C GLY A 150 1.67 1.67 15.57
N LEU A 151 2.40 2.71 15.17
CA LEU A 151 2.70 3.08 13.80
C LEU A 151 4.21 3.34 13.68
N TYR A 152 4.82 2.84 12.62
CA TYR A 152 6.27 2.83 12.45
C TYR A 152 6.63 3.24 11.03
N LYS A 153 7.52 4.23 10.90
CA LYS A 153 8.09 4.71 9.65
C LYS A 153 9.58 4.42 9.64
N TRP A 154 10.10 3.85 8.57
CA TRP A 154 11.54 3.72 8.41
C TRP A 154 12.17 5.09 8.12
N SER A 155 13.22 5.44 8.87
CA SER A 155 14.04 6.61 8.63
C SER A 155 15.40 6.16 8.10
N ALA A 156 15.61 6.29 6.79
CA ALA A 156 16.91 6.01 6.19
C ALA A 156 18.03 6.91 6.74
N ALA A 157 17.69 8.13 7.20
CA ALA A 157 18.64 9.04 7.82
C ALA A 157 19.08 8.57 9.21
N ALA A 158 18.19 7.95 9.98
CA ALA A 158 18.50 7.40 11.30
C ALA A 158 18.99 5.93 11.24
N GLY A 159 18.76 5.23 10.12
CA GLY A 159 19.01 3.79 10.01
C GLY A 159 18.11 2.96 10.93
N SER A 160 16.96 3.51 11.35
CA SER A 160 16.04 2.91 12.31
C SER A 160 14.59 3.28 12.01
N PHE A 161 13.66 2.60 12.67
CA PHE A 161 12.27 3.02 12.69
C PHE A 161 12.06 4.17 13.65
N ILE A 162 11.30 5.16 13.22
CA ILE A 162 10.65 6.15 14.09
C ILE A 162 9.21 5.73 14.33
N SER A 163 8.74 5.87 15.56
CA SER A 163 7.54 5.20 16.02
C SER A 163 6.69 6.04 16.96
N VAL A 164 5.38 5.85 16.83
CA VAL A 164 4.39 6.31 17.80
C VAL A 164 3.57 5.10 18.23
N VAL A 165 3.48 4.86 19.54
CA VAL A 165 2.81 3.69 20.11
C VAL A 165 1.83 4.12 21.20
N LYS A 166 0.80 3.32 21.48
CA LYS A 166 -0.04 3.54 22.65
C LYS A 166 0.63 3.00 23.90
N ASP A 167 0.61 3.79 24.96
CA ASP A 167 0.90 3.29 26.30
C ASP A 167 -0.25 2.42 26.85
N SER A 168 -0.10 1.97 28.10
CA SER A 168 -1.12 1.16 28.79
C SER A 168 -2.46 1.89 28.99
N GLY A 169 -2.45 3.23 28.97
CA GLY A 169 -3.66 4.05 29.05
C GLY A 169 -4.28 4.35 27.68
N GLY A 170 -3.71 3.82 26.59
CA GLY A 170 -4.18 4.08 25.24
C GLY A 170 -3.75 5.43 24.66
N THR A 171 -2.87 6.16 25.35
CA THR A 171 -2.39 7.47 24.90
C THR A 171 -1.20 7.30 23.96
N PRO A 172 -1.17 7.98 22.79
CA PRO A 172 -0.02 7.87 21.89
C PRO A 172 1.23 8.56 22.44
N GLN A 173 2.34 7.84 22.36
CA GLN A 173 3.68 8.24 22.77
C GLN A 173 4.62 8.16 21.58
N ALA A 174 5.24 9.28 21.21
CA ALA A 174 6.30 9.32 20.20
C ALA A 174 7.62 8.89 20.84
N LEU A 175 8.06 7.66 20.57
CA LEU A 175 9.24 7.09 21.25
C LEU A 175 10.54 7.77 20.82
N ASP A 176 10.56 8.29 19.60
CA ASP A 176 11.72 8.93 18.98
C ASP A 176 11.63 10.47 19.02
N GLY A 177 10.65 11.03 19.75
CA GLY A 177 10.40 12.46 19.84
C GLY A 177 9.85 13.10 18.55
N VAL A 178 9.53 12.29 17.53
CA VAL A 178 8.97 12.72 16.24
C VAL A 178 7.59 12.12 16.06
N ASP A 179 6.63 12.92 15.58
CA ASP A 179 5.30 12.47 15.19
C ASP A 179 5.15 12.54 13.66
N PRO A 180 5.43 11.43 12.94
CA PRO A 180 5.42 11.43 11.48
C PRO A 180 4.01 11.61 10.92
N LYS A 181 3.96 12.02 9.65
CA LYS A 181 2.74 11.98 8.84
C LYS A 181 2.87 10.93 7.74
N PHE A 182 1.73 10.47 7.26
CA PHE A 182 1.65 9.60 6.08
C PHE A 182 1.90 10.41 4.81
N ASN A 183 2.77 9.90 3.96
CA ASN A 183 3.14 10.45 2.67
C ASN A 183 2.69 9.51 1.56
N TYR A 184 2.24 10.11 0.46
CA TYR A 184 1.94 9.40 -0.77
C TYR A 184 3.18 8.70 -1.33
N GLY A 185 3.04 7.43 -1.71
CA GLY A 185 4.13 6.61 -2.25
C GLY A 185 5.09 6.00 -1.23
N GLU A 186 4.85 6.16 0.06
CA GLU A 186 5.62 5.52 1.14
C GLU A 186 4.89 4.31 1.75
N SER A 187 5.63 3.48 2.48
CA SER A 187 5.07 2.37 3.26
C SER A 187 5.41 2.42 4.74
N TYR A 188 4.54 1.82 5.55
CA TYR A 188 4.53 1.93 7.01
C TYR A 188 4.17 0.59 7.63
N PHE A 189 4.82 0.28 8.75
CA PHE A 189 4.33 -0.79 9.60
C PHE A 189 3.22 -0.26 10.50
N MET A 190 2.12 -0.99 10.52
CA MET A 190 1.01 -0.77 11.44
C MET A 190 0.88 -2.00 12.33
N ASN A 191 0.91 -1.80 13.65
CA ASN A 191 0.74 -2.87 14.62
C ASN A 191 -0.68 -2.80 15.20
N LEU A 192 -1.41 -3.92 15.13
CA LEU A 192 -2.82 -3.99 15.46
C LEU A 192 -3.10 -4.93 16.64
N ILE A 193 -4.16 -4.62 17.37
CA ILE A 193 -4.63 -5.43 18.50
C ILE A 193 -5.51 -6.59 18.03
N ALA A 194 -6.24 -6.40 16.93
CA ALA A 194 -7.14 -7.38 16.34
C ALA A 194 -7.12 -7.27 14.81
N ASP A 195 -7.66 -8.29 14.13
CA ASP A 195 -7.94 -8.22 12.71
C ASP A 195 -8.89 -7.06 12.40
N THR A 196 -8.65 -6.36 11.29
CA THR A 196 -9.46 -5.21 10.85
C THR A 196 -9.38 -5.07 9.33
N VAL A 197 -10.13 -4.12 8.79
CA VAL A 197 -10.06 -3.72 7.38
C VAL A 197 -9.59 -2.28 7.31
N LEU A 198 -8.49 -2.03 6.60
CA LEU A 198 -8.05 -0.68 6.28
C LEU A 198 -8.71 -0.22 4.97
N SER A 199 -9.26 0.99 4.99
CA SER A 199 -9.83 1.64 3.81
C SER A 199 -9.21 3.02 3.59
N PHE A 200 -9.11 3.41 2.31
CA PHE A 200 -8.73 4.74 1.86
C PHE A 200 -9.90 5.54 1.27
N ALA A 201 -11.13 5.07 1.48
CA ALA A 201 -12.33 5.70 0.96
C ALA A 201 -12.46 7.16 1.43
N GLY A 202 -12.96 8.02 0.55
CA GLY A 202 -13.09 9.46 0.85
C GLY A 202 -11.77 10.21 1.03
N GLY A 203 -10.63 9.59 0.69
CA GLY A 203 -9.31 10.21 0.85
C GLY A 203 -8.85 10.28 2.31
N ALA A 204 -9.34 9.40 3.18
CA ALA A 204 -8.91 9.30 4.57
C ALA A 204 -8.35 7.91 4.87
N ILE A 205 -7.45 7.80 5.84
CA ILE A 205 -7.02 6.50 6.39
C ILE A 205 -8.02 6.11 7.48
N SER A 206 -8.80 5.06 7.24
CA SER A 206 -9.84 4.60 8.18
C SER A 206 -9.79 3.09 8.39
N PHE A 207 -10.18 2.65 9.58
CA PHE A 207 -10.21 1.23 9.95
C PHE A 207 -11.65 0.81 10.24
N ASN A 208 -12.11 -0.21 9.51
CA ASN A 208 -13.45 -0.76 9.60
C ASN A 208 -13.35 -2.18 10.19
N GLY A 209 -14.12 -2.45 11.25
CA GLY A 209 -14.14 -3.77 11.89
C GLY A 209 -13.05 -3.96 12.95
N GLY A 210 -13.44 -4.59 14.06
CA GLY A 210 -12.60 -4.81 15.23
C GLY A 210 -13.48 -4.82 16.47
N SER A 211 -14.01 -5.98 16.84
CA SER A 211 -14.52 -6.16 18.20
C SER A 211 -13.32 -6.13 19.12
N VAL A 212 -13.24 -5.11 19.98
CA VAL A 212 -12.36 -5.12 21.14
C VAL A 212 -12.73 -6.39 21.94
N PRO A 213 -11.78 -7.29 22.27
CA PRO A 213 -12.08 -8.32 23.26
C PRO A 213 -12.54 -7.61 24.52
N ALA A 214 -13.77 -7.88 24.96
CA ALA A 214 -14.24 -7.37 26.25
C ALA A 214 -13.18 -7.70 27.30
N ALA A 215 -12.84 -6.72 28.14
CA ALA A 215 -11.96 -6.97 29.27
C ALA A 215 -12.52 -8.18 30.02
N VAL A 216 -11.70 -9.22 30.21
CA VAL A 216 -12.11 -10.38 31.01
C VAL A 216 -12.37 -9.83 32.41
N GLU A 217 -13.64 -9.75 32.81
CA GLU A 217 -13.98 -9.36 34.18
C GLU A 217 -13.25 -10.33 35.12
N ALA A 218 -12.50 -9.77 36.07
CA ALA A 218 -11.83 -10.57 37.08
C ALA A 218 -12.87 -11.44 37.80
N PRO A 219 -12.58 -12.71 38.10
CA PRO A 219 -13.53 -13.59 38.76
C PRO A 219 -13.98 -12.96 40.09
N VAL A 220 -15.29 -12.77 40.22
CA VAL A 220 -15.90 -12.34 41.49
C VAL A 220 -15.72 -13.48 42.48
N ILE A 221 -14.77 -13.34 43.40
CA ILE A 221 -14.67 -14.24 44.56
C ILE A 221 -15.68 -13.76 45.59
N THR A 222 -16.84 -14.42 45.65
CA THR A 222 -17.79 -14.25 46.74
C THR A 222 -17.28 -15.01 47.95
N PRO A 223 -16.97 -14.36 49.09
CA PRO A 223 -16.61 -15.08 50.31
C PRO A 223 -17.79 -15.92 50.77
N ALA A 224 -17.54 -17.18 51.15
CA ALA A 224 -18.55 -17.99 51.81
C ALA A 224 -18.92 -17.33 53.14
N GLY A 225 -20.19 -16.98 53.31
CA GLY A 225 -20.73 -16.50 54.58
C GLY A 225 -20.55 -17.57 55.66
N GLY A 226 -20.10 -17.14 56.84
CA GLY A 226 -19.97 -17.98 58.04
C GLY A 226 -21.30 -18.32 58.69
#